data_AF-A0ABC8IV91-F1
#
_entry.id   AF-A0ABC8IV91-F1
#
_cell.length_a   1.000
_cell.length_b   1.000
_cell.length_c   1.000
_cell.angle_alpha   90.00
_cell.angle_beta   90.00
_cell.angle_gamma   90.00
#
_symmetry.space_group_name_H-M   'P 1'
#
loop_
_entity.id
_entity.type
_entity.pdbx_description
1 polymer ?
#
loop_
_entity_poly.entity_id
_entity_poly.type
_entity_poly.pdbx_seq_one_letter_code
_entity_poly.pdbx_strand_id
1 'polypeptide(L)' 'MVKIHIVQLSRLRQPFNVGDEVAIEEVKMYVKKLKLTETLFSRMDKQYQRLSNFGLYDKLLKNNSRRELPAWKIDDNDIV' A
#
# COMPACT_ATOMS: atom_id res chain seq x y z
N MET A 1 15.41 -2.83 -29.23
CA MET A 1 14.54 -3.67 -28.37
C MET A 1 14.81 -3.33 -26.92
N VAL A 2 13.93 -2.56 -26.27
CA VAL A 2 14.11 -2.21 -24.85
C VAL A 2 13.53 -3.36 -24.03
N LYS A 3 14.41 -4.19 -23.46
CA LYS A 3 14.03 -5.15 -22.40
C LYS A 3 13.75 -4.34 -21.14
N ILE A 4 12.49 -4.03 -20.89
CA ILE A 4 12.03 -3.50 -19.61
C ILE A 4 12.29 -4.61 -18.58
N HIS A 5 13.39 -4.49 -17.84
CA HIS A 5 13.70 -5.35 -16.73
C HIS A 5 12.64 -5.07 -15.66
N ILE A 6 11.73 -6.03 -15.46
CA ILE A 6 10.84 -6.10 -14.30
C ILE A 6 11.67 -6.55 -13.09
N VAL A 7 12.81 -5.90 -12.87
CA VAL A 7 13.76 -6.18 -11.80
C VAL A 7 13.65 -5.02 -10.83
N GLN A 8 13.13 -5.34 -9.64
CA GLN A 8 13.16 -4.49 -8.44
C GLN A 8 12.27 -3.24 -8.42
N LEU A 9 10.95 -3.44 -8.53
CA LEU A 9 9.99 -2.62 -7.77
C LEU A 9 10.03 -2.92 -6.25
N SER A 10 10.92 -3.82 -5.80
CA SER A 10 11.07 -4.30 -4.42
C SER A 10 11.54 -3.25 -3.41
N ARG A 11 11.73 -1.98 -3.81
CA ARG A 11 12.12 -0.90 -2.89
C ARG A 11 11.37 0.42 -3.07
N LEU A 12 10.39 0.51 -3.97
CA LEU A 12 9.36 1.54 -3.79
C LEU A 12 8.50 1.05 -2.63
N ARG A 13 8.56 1.75 -1.49
CA ARG A 13 7.83 1.41 -0.26
C ARG A 13 6.34 1.25 -0.57
N GLN A 14 5.94 0.04 -0.94
CA GLN A 14 4.55 -0.28 -1.20
C GLN A 14 3.82 -0.05 0.12
N PRO A 15 2.85 0.87 0.20
CA PRO A 15 2.31 1.33 1.48
C PRO A 15 1.43 0.27 2.18
N PHE A 16 0.91 -0.69 1.42
CA PHE A 16 0.05 -1.76 1.91
C PHE A 16 0.08 -2.98 0.97
N ASN A 17 -0.20 -4.15 1.53
CA ASN A 17 -0.28 -5.43 0.85
C ASN A 17 -1.71 -5.96 0.81
N VAL A 18 -1.99 -6.96 -0.04
CA VAL A 18 -3.27 -7.67 -0.03
C VAL A 18 -3.46 -8.31 1.34
N GLY A 19 -4.63 -8.10 1.94
CA GLY A 19 -4.97 -8.57 3.28
C GLY A 19 -4.82 -7.52 4.38
N ASP A 20 -4.08 -6.44 4.14
CA ASP A 20 -3.91 -5.37 5.12
C ASP A 20 -5.24 -4.65 5.39
N GLU A 21 -5.49 -4.32 6.66
CA GLU A 21 -6.45 -3.31 7.07
C GLU A 21 -5.78 -1.93 6.95
N VAL A 22 -6.39 -1.06 6.16
CA VAL A 22 -5.99 0.33 6.00
C VAL A 22 -7.13 1.25 6.41
N ALA A 23 -6.81 2.44 6.89
CA ALA A 23 -7.74 3.54 7.04
C ALA A 23 -7.40 4.61 5.99
N ILE A 24 -8.37 4.96 5.17
CA ILE A 24 -8.27 6.02 4.15
C ILE A 24 -9.32 7.06 4.51
N GLU A 25 -8.91 8.30 4.80
CA GLU A 25 -9.84 9.36 5.25
C GLU A 25 -10.70 8.86 6.44
N GLU A 26 -10.06 8.20 7.40
CA GLU A 26 -10.68 7.59 8.60
C GLU A 26 -11.61 6.38 8.33
N VAL A 27 -11.89 6.05 7.06
CA VAL A 27 -12.69 4.88 6.71
C VAL A 27 -11.82 3.63 6.66
N LYS A 28 -12.12 2.66 7.52
CA LYS A 28 -11.42 1.37 7.57
C LYS A 28 -11.84 0.44 6.43
N MET A 29 -10.86 -0.15 5.76
CA MET A 29 -11.03 -1.05 4.63
C MET A 29 -9.94 -2.12 4.59
N TYR A 30 -10.22 -3.25 3.95
CA TYR A 30 -9.25 -4.30 3.67
C TYR A 30 -8.80 -4.28 2.22
N VAL A 31 -7.51 -4.44 1.98
CA VAL A 31 -6.97 -4.58 0.63
C VAL A 31 -7.31 -5.96 0.09
N LYS A 32 -8.12 -6.04 -0.97
CA LYS A 32 -8.50 -7.30 -1.62
C LYS A 32 -7.67 -7.63 -2.84
N LYS A 33 -7.31 -6.62 -3.64
CA LYS A 33 -6.49 -6.83 -4.85
C LYS A 33 -5.69 -5.59 -5.16
N LEU A 34 -4.41 -5.78 -5.43
CA LEU A 34 -3.50 -4.74 -5.91
C LEU A 34 -3.24 -4.95 -7.40
N LYS A 35 -3.40 -3.89 -8.19
CA LYS A 35 -2.92 -3.80 -9.57
C LYS A 35 -1.98 -2.62 -9.71
N LEU A 36 -1.35 -2.49 -10.87
CA LEU A 36 -0.40 -1.41 -11.16
C LEU A 36 -1.03 -0.02 -11.00
N THR A 37 -2.26 0.17 -11.50
CA THR A 37 -2.92 1.50 -11.55
C THR A 37 -4.04 1.68 -10.53
N GLU A 38 -4.60 0.58 -10.00
CA GLU A 38 -5.75 0.62 -9.10
C GLU A 38 -5.62 -0.44 -7.99
N THR A 39 -6.29 -0.17 -6.87
CA THR A 39 -6.45 -1.11 -5.77
C THR A 39 -7.93 -1.32 -5.47
N LEU A 40 -8.31 -2.59 -5.26
CA LEU A 40 -9.61 -3.00 -4.79
C LEU A 40 -9.59 -3.14 -3.27
N PHE A 41 -10.48 -2.41 -2.62
CA PHE A 41 -10.72 -2.46 -1.19
C PHE A 41 -12.08 -3.08 -0.89
N SER A 42 -12.20 -3.70 0.29
CA SER A 42 -13.46 -4.12 0.89
C SER A 42 -13.66 -3.33 2.17
N ARG A 43 -14.73 -2.56 2.24
CA ARG A 43 -15.17 -1.92 3.49
C ARG A 43 -15.69 -2.97 4.48
N MET A 44 -15.87 -2.55 5.72
CA MET A 44 -16.37 -3.40 6.82
C MET A 44 -17.80 -3.90 6.58
N ASP A 45 -18.60 -3.12 5.86
CA ASP A 45 -19.96 -3.45 5.43
C ASP A 45 -20.01 -4.38 4.20
N LYS A 46 -18.86 -4.94 3.80
CA LYS A 46 -18.67 -5.80 2.61
C LYS A 46 -18.89 -5.08 1.28
N GLN A 47 -19.00 -3.75 1.26
CA GLN A 47 -18.98 -3.01 0.00
C GLN A 47 -17.57 -2.94 -0.58
N TYR A 48 -17.50 -2.99 -1.90
CA TYR A 48 -16.22 -2.92 -2.62
C TYR A 48 -15.98 -1.51 -3.13
N GLN A 49 -14.74 -1.03 -2.99
CA GLN A 49 -14.32 0.27 -3.50
C GLN A 49 -13.04 0.11 -4.30
N ARG A 50 -13.01 0.67 -5.51
CA ARG A 50 -11.80 0.78 -6.32
C ARG A 50 -11.25 2.19 -6.22
N LEU A 51 -9.96 2.31 -5.93
CA LEU A 51 -9.27 3.59 -5.90
C LEU A 51 -8.04 3.52 -6.80
N SER A 52 -7.78 4.62 -7.51
CA SER A 52 -6.57 4.80 -8.30
C SER A 52 -5.37 4.91 -7.37
N ASN A 53 -4.30 4.18 -7.67
CA ASN A 53 -3.07 4.23 -6.88
C ASN A 53 -2.45 5.63 -6.86
N PHE A 54 -2.65 6.42 -7.93
CA PHE A 54 -2.17 7.80 -8.00
C PHE A 54 -2.83 8.70 -6.95
N GLY A 55 -4.14 8.53 -6.72
CA GLY A 55 -4.88 9.32 -5.74
C GLY A 55 -4.78 8.80 -4.30
N LEU A 56 -4.09 7.68 -4.07
CA LEU A 56 -3.90 7.12 -2.72
C LEU A 56 -2.74 7.76 -1.97
N TYR A 57 -1.77 8.35 -2.68
CA TYR A 57 -0.65 9.06 -2.05
C TYR A 57 -1.05 10.40 -1.44
N ASP A 58 -2.02 11.09 -2.04
CA ASP A 58 -2.56 12.36 -1.52
C ASP A 58 -3.58 12.16 -0.39
N LYS A 59 -4.10 10.94 -0.23
CA LYS A 59 -5.06 10.61 0.82
C LYS A 59 -4.30 10.18 2.08
N LEU A 60 -4.80 10.63 3.24
CA LEU A 60 -4.25 10.24 4.52
C LEU A 60 -4.49 8.74 4.75
N LEU A 61 -3.49 7.94 4.39
CA LEU A 61 -3.53 6.49 4.42
C LEU A 61 -2.75 5.99 5.63
N LYS A 62 -3.45 5.30 6.54
CA LYS A 62 -2.85 4.59 7.67
C LYS A 62 -2.97 3.09 7.44
N ASN A 63 -1.87 2.36 7.54
CA ASN A 63 -1.89 0.90 7.50
C ASN A 63 -1.95 0.37 8.94
N ASN A 64 -3.09 -0.16 9.36
CA ASN A 64 -3.31 -0.66 10.71
C ASN A 64 -2.75 -2.09 10.89
N SER A 65 -2.46 -2.80 9.80
CA SER A 65 -1.88 -4.15 9.83
C SER A 65 -0.36 -4.15 9.91
N ARG A 66 0.29 -3.05 9.55
CA ARG A 66 1.71 -2.86 9.83
C ARG A 66 1.86 -2.45 11.29
N ARG A 67 2.51 -3.30 12.09
CA ARG A 67 3.08 -2.86 13.36
C ARG A 67 3.98 -1.67 13.03
N GLU A 68 3.75 -0.54 13.69
CA GLU A 68 4.71 0.56 13.70
C GLU A 68 6.06 -0.06 14.11
N LEU A 69 6.95 -0.26 13.14
CA LEU A 69 8.35 -0.35 13.50
C LEU A 69 8.67 1.05 14.03
N PRO A 70 9.08 1.17 15.29
CA PRO A 70 9.35 2.48 15.85
C PRO A 70 10.43 3.13 14.98
N ALA A 71 10.30 4.44 14.75
CA ALA A 71 11.08 5.20 13.77
C ALA A 71 12.61 5.05 13.91
N TRP A 72 13.12 4.56 15.04
CA TRP A 72 14.53 4.29 15.32
C TRP A 72 15.06 2.94 14.81
N LYS A 73 14.20 2.05 14.27
CA LYS A 73 14.59 0.77 13.65
C LYS A 73 14.63 0.83 12.11
N ILE A 74 14.85 2.02 11.54
CA ILE A 74 15.32 2.14 10.16
C ILE A 74 16.84 2.01 10.28
N ASP A 75 17.37 0.84 9.96
CA ASP A 75 18.81 0.63 9.88
C ASP A 75 19.31 1.38 8.63
N ASP A 76 20.19 2.37 8.80
CA ASP A 76 20.75 3.16 7.69
C ASP A 76 21.54 2.31 6.68
N ASN A 77 21.76 1.02 6.99
CA ASN A 77 22.42 0.04 6.13
C ASN A 77 21.54 -0.53 5.00
N ASP A 78 20.24 -0.24 4.94
CA ASP A 78 19.37 -0.69 3.85
C ASP A 78 19.38 0.25 2.61
N ILE A 79 20.18 1.32 2.65
CA ILE A 79 20.46 2.20 1.51
C ILE A 79 21.82 1.82 0.90
N VAL A 80 21.81 0.78 0.08
CA VAL A 80 22.83 0.54 -0.98
C VAL A 80 22.10 0.20 -2.27
#